data_AF-A0A2M7ICI4-F1
#
_entry.id   AF-A0A2M7ICI4-F1
#
_cell.length_a   1.000
_cell.length_b   1.000
_cell.length_c   1.000
_cell.angle_alpha   90.00
_cell.angle_beta   90.00
_cell.angle_gamma   90.00
#
_symmetry.space_group_name_H-M   'P 1'
#
loop_
_entity.id
_entity.type
_entity.pdbx_description
1 polymer ?
#
loop_
_entity_poly.entity_id
_entity_poly.type
_entity_poly.pdbx_seq_one_letter_code
_entity_poly.pdbx_strand_id
1 'polypeptide(L)'
;MIDELGGNEKIDIIQWNKDEKLFLISALSPAKITSVEIDKTGKRAKVTVEEKEAPLAIGRGGINVNLASRLTDFEIDIVQIKSEEPEKVIKVVPAPENTPDIKVGEPEKK
;
A
#
# COMPACT_ATOMS: atom_id res chain seq x y z
N MET A 1 25.01 26.00 17.53
CA MET A 1 24.19 26.11 16.31
C MET A 1 23.94 24.70 15.82
N ILE A 2 22.80 24.10 16.21
CA ILE A 2 22.33 22.77 15.75
C ILE A 2 20.90 22.91 15.16
N ASP A 3 20.49 24.15 14.89
CA ASP A 3 19.15 24.51 14.41
C ASP A 3 19.16 24.75 12.88
N GLU A 4 19.80 23.87 12.10
CA GLU A 4 19.98 24.12 10.64
C GLU A 4 19.77 22.90 9.72
N LEU A 5 19.15 21.81 10.20
CA LEU A 5 18.63 20.75 9.32
C LEU A 5 17.24 20.33 9.85
N GLY A 6 16.19 20.80 9.18
CA GLY A 6 14.79 20.70 9.59
C GLY A 6 14.35 19.30 10.01
N GLY A 7 14.27 19.06 11.31
CA GLY A 7 13.99 17.77 11.94
C GLY A 7 12.53 17.31 11.89
N ASN A 8 11.85 17.37 10.74
CA ASN A 8 10.42 17.04 10.66
C ASN A 8 10.00 16.10 9.51
N GLU A 9 10.93 15.47 8.80
CA GLU A 9 10.58 14.37 7.87
C GLU A 9 10.25 13.10 8.66
N LYS A 10 9.01 12.62 8.52
CA LYS A 10 8.53 11.36 9.11
C LYS A 10 8.83 10.24 8.12
N ILE A 11 9.65 9.28 8.53
CA ILE A 11 9.99 8.10 7.73
C ILE A 11 9.17 6.93 8.26
N ASP A 12 8.30 6.39 7.42
CA ASP A 12 7.53 5.19 7.70
C ASP A 12 8.16 3.99 6.99
N ILE A 13 8.38 2.91 7.74
CA ILE A 13 8.96 1.66 7.22
C ILE A 13 7.83 0.64 7.07
N ILE A 14 7.62 0.16 5.84
CA ILE A 14 6.60 -0.83 5.52
C ILE A 14 7.24 -2.11 5.00
N GLN A 15 6.58 -3.25 5.17
CA GLN A 15 7.03 -4.51 4.57
C GLN A 15 6.58 -4.56 3.12
N TRP A 16 7.52 -4.83 2.22
CA TRP A 16 7.21 -5.12 0.84
C TRP A 16 6.53 -6.49 0.70
N ASN A 17 5.55 -6.59 -0.19
CA ASN A 17 4.86 -7.84 -0.49
C ASN A 17 4.74 -8.03 -2.01
N LYS A 18 4.79 -9.29 -2.46
CA LYS A 18 4.53 -9.67 -3.86
C LYS A 18 3.07 -9.46 -4.25
N ASP A 19 2.18 -9.60 -3.27
CA ASP A 19 0.76 -9.36 -3.47
C ASP A 19 0.47 -7.85 -3.45
N GLU A 20 0.01 -7.33 -4.60
CA GLU A 20 -0.23 -5.90 -4.82
C GLU A 20 -1.24 -5.34 -3.83
N LYS A 21 -2.24 -6.15 -3.43
CA LYS A 21 -3.27 -5.75 -2.46
C LYS A 21 -2.68 -5.58 -1.07
N LEU A 22 -1.90 -6.54 -0.59
CA LEU A 22 -1.20 -6.45 0.68
C LEU A 22 -0.18 -5.30 0.69
N PHE A 23 0.49 -5.06 -0.44
CA PHE A 23 1.45 -3.97 -0.55
C PHE A 23 0.77 -2.60 -0.49
N LEU A 24 -0.34 -2.40 -1.21
CA LEU A 24 -1.17 -1.19 -1.13
C LEU A 24 -1.70 -0.93 0.27
N ILE A 25 -2.16 -1.97 0.97
CA ILE A 25 -2.63 -1.85 2.34
C ILE A 25 -1.50 -1.39 3.27
N SER A 26 -0.30 -1.97 3.09
CA SER A 26 0.87 -1.60 3.89
C SER A 26 1.35 -0.19 3.58
N ALA A 27 1.27 0.26 2.32
CA ALA A 27 1.70 1.59 1.89
C ALA A 27 0.82 2.73 2.43
N LEU A 28 -0.43 2.46 2.77
CA LEU A 28 -1.36 3.43 3.36
C LEU A 28 -1.39 3.39 4.90
N SER A 29 -0.55 2.56 5.52
CA SER A 29 -0.33 2.58 6.97
C SER A 29 0.03 4.00 7.41
N PRO A 30 -0.57 4.55 8.48
CA PRO A 30 -1.28 3.88 9.59
C PRO A 30 -2.80 3.67 9.42
N ALA A 31 -3.40 3.99 8.28
CA ALA A 31 -4.85 3.97 8.12
C ALA A 31 -5.42 2.54 8.00
N LYS A 32 -6.57 2.28 8.63
CA LYS A 32 -7.30 1.02 8.47
C LYS A 32 -8.17 1.04 7.22
N ILE A 33 -7.92 0.07 6.36
CA ILE A 33 -8.64 -0.10 5.10
C ILE A 33 -9.72 -1.17 5.23
N THR A 34 -10.90 -0.86 4.72
CA THR A 34 -12.06 -1.76 4.71
C THR A 34 -12.03 -2.69 3.49
N SER A 35 -11.73 -2.14 2.31
CA SER A 35 -11.66 -2.91 1.06
C SER A 35 -10.67 -2.30 0.09
N VAL A 36 -10.07 -3.14 -0.76
CA VAL A 36 -9.17 -2.73 -1.84
C VAL A 36 -9.56 -3.48 -3.09
N GLU A 37 -9.83 -2.74 -4.15
CA GLU A 37 -10.08 -3.23 -5.49
C GLU A 37 -8.97 -2.71 -6.42
N ILE A 38 -8.33 -3.60 -7.16
CA ILE A 38 -7.20 -3.26 -8.04
C ILE A 38 -7.61 -3.55 -9.47
N ASP A 39 -7.52 -2.52 -10.30
CA ASP A 39 -7.60 -2.63 -11.75
C ASP A 39 -6.18 -2.68 -12.33
N LYS A 40 -5.76 -3.88 -12.76
CA LYS A 40 -4.44 -4.09 -13.36
C LYS A 40 -4.31 -3.47 -14.75
N THR A 41 -5.43 -3.22 -15.43
CA THR A 41 -5.44 -2.70 -16.80
C THR A 41 -5.08 -1.22 -16.83
N GLY A 42 -5.70 -0.43 -15.95
CA GLY A 42 -5.49 1.01 -15.83
C GLY A 42 -4.52 1.42 -14.72
N LYS A 43 -3.87 0.45 -14.03
CA LYS A 43 -3.03 0.70 -12.85
C LYS A 43 -3.72 1.57 -11.80
N ARG A 44 -4.98 1.22 -11.50
CA ARG A 44 -5.81 1.94 -10.53
C ARG A 44 -6.11 1.06 -9.33
N ALA A 45 -6.05 1.64 -8.14
CA ALA A 45 -6.40 0.99 -6.89
C ALA A 45 -7.48 1.81 -6.19
N LYS A 46 -8.65 1.22 -6.02
CA LYS A 46 -9.76 1.82 -5.29
C LYS A 46 -9.74 1.29 -3.86
N VAL A 47 -9.58 2.20 -2.92
CA VAL A 47 -9.40 1.89 -1.51
C VAL A 47 -10.56 2.46 -0.72
N THR A 48 -11.34 1.59 -0.11
CA THR A 48 -12.47 1.98 0.72
C THR A 48 -12.04 2.04 2.18
N VAL A 49 -12.26 3.19 2.81
CA VAL A 49 -11.94 3.46 4.22
C VAL A 49 -13.15 4.00 4.96
N GLU A 50 -13.15 3.85 6.28
CA GLU A 50 -14.13 4.53 7.13
C GLU A 50 -13.88 6.04 7.13
N GLU A 51 -14.94 6.84 7.29
CA GLU A 51 -14.86 8.32 7.33
C GLU A 51 -13.82 8.83 8.35
N LYS A 52 -13.64 8.12 9.47
CA LYS A 52 -12.66 8.45 10.52
C LYS A 52 -11.20 8.18 10.11
N GLU A 53 -10.97 7.22 9.20
CA GLU A 53 -9.62 6.80 8.76
C GLU A 53 -9.18 7.50 7.47
N ALA A 54 -10.12 8.07 6.72
CA ALA A 54 -9.84 8.83 5.52
C ALA A 54 -8.77 9.93 5.67
N PRO A 55 -8.78 10.79 6.72
CA PRO A 55 -7.73 11.79 6.88
C PRO A 55 -6.34 11.17 7.13
N LEU A 56 -6.26 9.98 7.74
CA LEU A 56 -5.01 9.25 7.93
C LEU A 56 -4.52 8.64 6.60
N ALA A 57 -5.43 8.06 5.82
CA ALA A 57 -5.11 7.46 4.53
C ALA A 57 -4.63 8.50 3.51
N ILE A 58 -5.30 9.66 3.44
CA ILE A 58 -4.91 10.77 2.56
C ILE A 58 -3.59 11.40 3.04
N GLY A 59 -3.44 11.58 4.36
CA GLY A 59 -2.33 12.29 4.97
C GLY A 59 -2.45 13.81 4.80
N ARG A 60 -1.60 14.56 5.53
CA ARG A 60 -1.61 16.03 5.48
C ARG A 60 -1.32 16.50 4.04
N GLY A 61 -2.28 17.18 3.42
CA GLY A 61 -2.13 17.68 2.05
C GLY A 61 -2.01 16.60 0.97
N GLY A 62 -2.44 15.36 1.25
CA GLY A 62 -2.35 14.26 0.28
C GLY A 62 -0.95 13.64 0.16
N ILE A 63 -0.03 13.98 1.08
CA ILE A 63 1.35 13.47 1.02
C ILE A 63 1.37 11.94 1.12
N ASN A 64 0.56 11.35 2.01
CA ASN A 64 0.58 9.90 2.23
C ASN A 64 0.07 9.14 1.00
N VAL A 65 -1.09 9.52 0.48
CA VAL A 65 -1.67 8.88 -0.72
C VAL A 65 -0.78 9.05 -1.95
N ASN A 66 -0.12 10.21 -2.10
CA ASN A 66 0.81 10.45 -3.20
C ASN A 66 2.10 9.63 -3.07
N LEU A 67 2.66 9.52 -1.86
CA LEU A 67 3.81 8.64 -1.61
C LEU A 67 3.46 7.18 -1.85
N ALA A 68 2.31 6.71 -1.36
CA ALA A 68 1.82 5.34 -1.58
C ALA A 68 1.60 5.07 -3.08
N SER A 69 1.03 6.02 -3.81
CA SER A 69 0.82 5.92 -5.27
C SER A 69 2.15 5.77 -6.01
N ARG A 70 3.14 6.60 -5.68
CA ARG A 70 4.49 6.54 -6.27
C ARG A 70 5.25 5.28 -5.87
N LEU A 71 5.05 4.77 -4.66
CA LEU A 71 5.71 3.57 -4.16
C LEU A 71 5.16 2.29 -4.80
N THR A 72 3.86 2.28 -5.08
CA THR A 72 3.15 1.13 -5.64
C THR A 72 3.07 1.16 -7.17
N ASP A 73 3.28 2.33 -7.80
CA ASP A 73 3.04 2.59 -9.23
C ASP A 73 1.55 2.45 -9.62
N PHE A 74 0.65 2.70 -8.67
CA PHE A 74 -0.81 2.69 -8.85
C PHE A 74 -1.42 4.07 -8.57
N GLU A 75 -2.45 4.44 -9.33
CA GLU A 75 -3.32 5.57 -9.02
C GLU A 75 -4.31 5.16 -7.92
N ILE A 76 -4.17 5.74 -6.73
CA ILE A 76 -4.97 5.37 -5.54
C ILE A 76 -6.15 6.33 -5.39
N ASP A 77 -7.36 5.77 -5.43
CA ASP A 77 -8.62 6.50 -5.18
C ASP A 77 -9.19 6.10 -3.81
N ILE A 78 -9.36 7.07 -2.91
CA ILE A 78 -9.85 6.82 -1.55
C ILE A 78 -11.36 7.10 -1.49
N VAL A 79 -12.14 6.06 -1.22
CA VAL A 79 -13.58 6.14 -1.05
C VAL A 79 -13.94 6.04 0.43
N GLN A 80 -14.72 6.99 0.90
CA GLN A 80 -15.20 7.03 2.28
C GLN A 80 -16.57 6.38 2.37
N ILE A 81 -16.74 5.45 3.30
CA ILE A 81 -18.05 4.91 3.64
C ILE A 81 -18.45 5.34 5.05
N LYS A 82 -19.72 5.72 5.22
CA LYS A 82 -20.35 5.77 6.54
C LYS A 82 -20.56 4.33 6.99
N SER A 83 -20.20 4.03 8.23
CA SER A 83 -20.18 2.68 8.79
C SER A 83 -21.60 2.09 8.90
N GLU A 84 -22.17 1.67 7.78
CA GLU A 84 -23.25 0.70 7.67
C GLU A 84 -22.80 -0.30 6.60
N GLU A 85 -22.35 -1.46 7.08
CA GLU A 85 -22.06 -2.70 6.33
C GLU A 85 -20.79 -2.71 5.45
N PRO A 86 -19.71 -3.40 5.88
CA PRO A 86 -18.62 -3.74 4.96
C PRO A 86 -19.12 -4.85 4.04
N GLU A 87 -19.50 -4.51 2.80
CA GLU A 87 -19.69 -5.51 1.77
C GLU A 87 -18.39 -6.32 1.61
N LYS A 88 -18.43 -7.55 2.11
CA LYS A 88 -17.42 -8.59 1.89
C LYS A 88 -17.23 -8.80 0.39
N VAL A 89 -16.22 -8.19 -0.19
CA VAL A 89 -15.63 -8.68 -1.43
C VAL A 89 -14.21 -9.18 -1.16
N ILE A 90 -14.16 -10.39 -0.59
CA ILE A 90 -13.05 -11.32 -0.84
C ILE A 90 -13.67 -12.71 -1.08
N LYS A 91 -14.18 -12.94 -2.29
CA LYS A 91 -13.88 -14.18 -3.03
C LYS A 91 -12.45 -13.93 -3.55
N VAL A 92 -11.39 -14.72 -3.35
CA VAL A 92 -11.24 -16.18 -3.31
C VAL A 92 -9.93 -16.49 -2.54
N VAL A 93 -9.91 -17.55 -1.72
CA VAL A 93 -8.69 -18.29 -1.29
C VAL A 93 -8.19 -19.16 -2.47
N PRO A 94 -6.96 -19.75 -2.55
CA PRO A 94 -6.08 -20.14 -1.43
C PRO A 94 -4.55 -19.94 -1.63
N ALA A 95 -3.82 -20.05 -0.52
CA ALA A 95 -2.40 -20.46 -0.45
C ALA A 95 -2.21 -21.86 -1.11
N PRO A 96 -0.99 -22.34 -1.48
CA PRO A 96 0.29 -22.06 -0.82
C PRO A 96 1.51 -21.88 -1.74
N GLU A 97 2.59 -21.41 -1.10
CA GLU A 97 3.98 -21.85 -1.30
C GLU A 97 4.51 -21.94 -2.75
N ASN A 98 5.37 -21.00 -3.11
CA ASN A 98 6.69 -21.36 -3.61
C ASN A 98 7.61 -20.15 -3.46
N THR A 99 8.53 -20.26 -2.51
CA THR A 99 9.84 -19.62 -2.61
C THR A 99 10.51 -20.20 -3.85
N PRO A 100 10.78 -19.44 -4.93
CA PRO A 100 11.86 -19.85 -5.80
C PRO A 100 13.13 -19.47 -5.04
N ASP A 101 13.73 -20.48 -4.42
CA ASP A 101 15.18 -20.63 -4.36
C ASP A 101 15.80 -20.03 -5.65
N ILE A 102 16.35 -18.82 -5.56
CA ILE A 102 17.30 -18.36 -6.56
C ILE A 102 18.64 -18.90 -6.08
N LYS A 103 18.96 -20.13 -6.49
CA LYS A 103 20.34 -20.54 -6.70
C LYS A 103 21.02 -19.45 -7.51
N VAL A 104 21.87 -18.66 -6.87
CA VAL A 104 22.91 -17.91 -7.58
C VAL A 104 23.97 -18.94 -8.01
N GLY A 105 23.63 -19.67 -9.07
CA GLY A 105 24.65 -20.24 -9.94
C GLY A 105 24.90 -19.19 -11.00
N GLU A 106 25.97 -18.41 -10.85
CA GLU A 106 26.56 -17.76 -12.02
C GLU A 106 27.85 -18.49 -12.42
N PRO A 107 28.07 -18.66 -13.73
CA PRO A 107 29.04 -19.56 -14.31
C PRO A 107 30.44 -18.92 -14.45
N GLU A 108 31.40 -19.82 -14.68
CA GLU A 108 32.80 -19.62 -15.07
C GLU A 108 33.16 -18.30 -15.77
N LYS A 109 34.25 -17.68 -15.33
CA LYS A 109 35.24 -17.06 -16.23
C LYS A 109 36.67 -17.27 -15.72
N LYS A 110 37.36 -18.16 -16.43
CA LYS A 110 38.78 -18.15 -16.85
C LYS A 110 39.84 -17.59 -15.90
#